data_AF-A0A7S1Y3C8-F1
#
_entry.id   AF-A0A7S1Y3C8-F1
#
_cell.length_a   1.000
_cell.length_b   1.000
_cell.length_c   1.000
_cell.angle_alpha   90.00
_cell.angle_beta   90.00
_cell.angle_gamma   90.00
#
_symmetry.space_group_name_H-M   'P 1'
#
loop_
_entity.id
_entity.type
_entity.pdbx_description
1 polymer ?
#
loop_
_entity_poly.entity_id
_entity_poly.type
_entity_poly.pdbx_seq_one_letter_code
_entity_poly.pdbx_strand_id
1 'polypeptide(L)'
;QTSFGDVDLQVWSRILETESLSEYPGTAYPDSWDGINTASACLLVLDENLRLPEWLAYHYHALPLRYLVISVDPRSQKSPSEILDRFRDQGMIIVEWSDYNFTDWEQLPPTASRDKRIWRHRYRQRRFYEACMTHLHHANRTWTVMLDADEFLGLAKETPQNTTKELVSKEGWFIRYVQDNSLSDEVCFFFRRAMFGAKEIPSNELYSDHPDELDTVDAMRLDTLRFRFHAHQQHELNGPGKSVIDVSKLREYLPLLDKVSTVHSVLPICEGRSANATRWPFVGHHYVGSWESYSLRDDPRKKRSRKGWEERASVGDMRNDQLSGWLKEFVALHGPERASVLLHEAGLSPDYRSA
;
A
#
# COMPACT_ATOMS: atom_id res chain seq x y z
N GLN A 1 -18.17 31.50 9.29
CA GLN A 1 -17.50 31.46 7.99
C GLN A 1 -16.03 31.18 8.26
N THR A 2 -15.66 29.90 8.30
CA THR A 2 -14.27 29.47 8.43
C THR A 2 -13.67 29.46 7.03
N SER A 3 -12.72 30.36 6.76
CA SER A 3 -11.94 30.33 5.53
C SER A 3 -11.12 29.04 5.53
N PHE A 4 -11.41 28.16 4.57
CA PHE A 4 -10.52 27.08 4.21
C PHE A 4 -9.15 27.68 3.88
N GLY A 5 -8.06 27.08 4.38
CA GLY A 5 -6.72 27.41 3.90
C GLY A 5 -6.69 27.33 2.37
N ASP A 6 -5.87 28.15 1.73
CA ASP A 6 -5.73 28.28 0.27
C ASP A 6 -5.27 26.95 -0.38
N VAL A 7 -6.13 25.94 -0.35
CA VAL A 7 -6.08 24.83 -1.27
C VAL A 7 -6.66 25.39 -2.57
N ASP A 8 -5.82 25.39 -3.60
CA ASP A 8 -6.13 25.96 -4.91
C ASP A 8 -7.53 25.55 -5.39
N LEU A 9 -8.43 26.53 -5.48
CA LEU A 9 -9.82 26.33 -5.91
C LEU A 9 -9.91 25.63 -7.28
N GLN A 10 -8.88 25.74 -8.12
CA GLN A 10 -8.80 25.05 -9.41
C GLN A 10 -8.44 23.57 -9.28
N VAL A 11 -7.65 23.18 -8.27
CA VAL A 11 -7.40 21.77 -7.97
C VAL A 11 -8.68 21.15 -7.41
N TRP A 12 -9.38 21.89 -6.55
CA TRP A 12 -10.68 21.47 -6.01
C TRP A 12 -11.76 21.27 -7.06
N SER A 13 -11.93 22.23 -7.98
CA SER A 13 -12.92 22.08 -9.04
C SER A 13 -12.61 20.84 -9.88
N ARG A 14 -11.33 20.54 -10.14
CA ARG A 14 -10.91 19.34 -10.88
C ARG A 14 -11.19 18.03 -10.14
N ILE A 15 -10.95 17.96 -8.83
CA ILE A 15 -11.28 16.78 -8.01
C ILE A 15 -12.79 16.52 -8.06
N LEU A 16 -13.60 17.56 -7.93
CA LEU A 16 -15.06 17.48 -7.98
C LEU A 16 -15.60 17.27 -9.42
N GLU A 17 -14.88 17.71 -10.45
CA GLU A 17 -15.25 17.50 -11.87
C GLU A 17 -14.97 16.07 -12.33
N THR A 18 -13.94 15.41 -11.78
CA THR A 18 -13.82 13.93 -11.92
C THR A 18 -14.98 13.20 -11.25
N GLU A 19 -15.74 13.87 -10.39
CA GLU A 19 -16.94 13.37 -9.74
C GLU A 19 -18.22 13.87 -10.43
N SER A 20 -18.44 13.45 -11.67
CA SER A 20 -19.81 13.10 -12.05
C SER A 20 -20.15 11.80 -11.31
N LEU A 21 -20.54 11.90 -10.03
CA LEU A 21 -21.10 10.78 -9.25
C LEU A 21 -22.37 10.19 -9.91
N SER A 22 -22.88 10.81 -10.98
CA SER A 22 -23.95 10.33 -11.86
C SER A 22 -23.48 9.54 -13.08
N GLU A 23 -22.18 9.49 -13.41
CA GLU A 23 -21.64 8.82 -14.60
C GLU A 23 -21.11 7.40 -14.37
N TYR A 24 -21.33 6.83 -13.18
CA TYR A 24 -21.30 5.37 -13.00
C TYR A 24 -22.73 4.83 -13.01
N PRO A 25 -23.36 4.64 -14.19
CA PRO A 25 -24.67 4.04 -14.28
C PRO A 25 -24.56 2.56 -13.90
N GLY A 26 -24.97 2.19 -12.69
CA GLY A 26 -25.36 0.81 -12.39
C GLY A 26 -24.98 0.20 -11.06
N THR A 27 -24.19 0.83 -10.20
CA THR A 27 -23.90 0.26 -8.86
C THR A 27 -24.54 1.11 -7.78
N ALA A 28 -25.77 0.76 -7.41
CA ALA A 28 -26.21 1.02 -6.05
C ALA A 28 -25.12 0.44 -5.13
N TYR A 29 -24.47 1.29 -4.35
CA TYR A 29 -23.50 0.86 -3.34
C TYR A 29 -24.16 -0.26 -2.53
N PRO A 30 -23.50 -1.41 -2.29
CA PRO A 30 -24.03 -2.37 -1.34
C PRO A 30 -24.27 -1.62 -0.04
N ASP A 31 -25.48 -1.65 0.51
CA ASP A 31 -25.84 -0.99 1.78
C ASP A 31 -24.90 -1.40 2.94
N SER A 32 -24.11 -2.47 2.75
CA SER A 32 -23.09 -2.97 3.67
C SER A 32 -21.73 -2.24 3.63
N TRP A 33 -21.52 -1.25 2.74
CA TRP A 33 -20.25 -0.52 2.59
C TRP A 33 -20.33 0.90 3.18
N ASP A 34 -20.86 0.96 4.40
CA ASP A 34 -21.04 2.17 5.21
C ASP A 34 -19.74 2.91 5.59
N GLY A 35 -18.58 2.41 5.13
CA GLY A 35 -17.27 2.95 5.43
C GLY A 35 -16.77 2.60 6.83
N ILE A 36 -17.58 1.94 7.67
CA ILE A 36 -17.23 1.59 9.06
C ILE A 36 -16.45 0.26 9.08
N ASN A 37 -16.86 -0.69 8.26
CA ASN A 37 -16.26 -2.04 8.20
C ASN A 37 -15.34 -2.27 7.00
N THR A 38 -14.92 -1.21 6.32
CA THR A 38 -14.09 -1.25 5.12
C THR A 38 -12.94 -0.26 5.22
N ALA A 39 -11.81 -0.53 4.57
CA ALA A 39 -10.72 0.42 4.46
C ALA A 39 -10.61 1.05 3.07
N SER A 40 -9.86 2.14 3.03
CA SER A 40 -9.45 2.83 1.82
C SER A 40 -7.92 2.88 1.70
N ALA A 41 -7.40 3.27 0.53
CA ALA A 41 -5.98 3.46 0.33
C ALA A 41 -5.67 4.63 -0.62
N CYS A 42 -4.53 5.27 -0.36
CA CYS A 42 -3.88 6.20 -1.28
C CYS A 42 -2.59 5.57 -1.81
N LEU A 43 -2.49 5.34 -3.10
CA LEU A 43 -1.33 4.67 -3.71
C LEU A 43 -0.75 5.49 -4.87
N LEU A 44 0.56 5.73 -4.87
CA LEU A 44 1.28 6.35 -5.98
C LEU A 44 2.21 5.31 -6.60
N VAL A 45 2.02 4.96 -7.88
CA VAL A 45 2.76 3.89 -8.56
C VAL A 45 3.63 4.41 -9.70
N LEU A 46 4.74 3.71 -9.94
CA LEU A 46 5.62 3.88 -11.10
C LEU A 46 6.11 2.49 -11.52
N ASP A 47 5.51 1.92 -12.57
CA ASP A 47 5.86 0.60 -13.13
C ASP A 47 5.85 -0.54 -12.10
N GLU A 48 4.89 -0.49 -11.17
CA GLU A 48 4.71 -1.51 -10.12
C GLU A 48 3.77 -2.64 -10.55
N ASN A 49 3.45 -2.78 -11.84
CA ASN A 49 2.46 -3.74 -12.36
C ASN A 49 2.73 -5.19 -11.92
N LEU A 50 3.98 -5.55 -11.63
CA LEU A 50 4.33 -6.88 -11.14
C LEU A 50 3.97 -7.07 -9.66
N ARG A 51 4.02 -6.03 -8.83
CA ARG A 51 3.69 -6.14 -7.39
C ARG A 51 2.24 -5.81 -7.09
N LEU A 52 1.63 -5.01 -7.95
CA LEU A 52 0.29 -4.49 -7.75
C LEU A 52 -0.79 -5.57 -7.58
N PRO A 53 -0.80 -6.70 -8.32
CA PRO A 53 -1.82 -7.74 -8.13
C PRO A 53 -1.78 -8.37 -6.73
N GLU A 54 -0.58 -8.70 -6.23
CA GLU A 54 -0.42 -9.22 -4.87
C GLU A 54 -0.81 -8.16 -3.83
N TRP A 55 -0.36 -6.92 -4.03
CA TRP A 55 -0.67 -5.82 -3.12
C TRP A 55 -2.18 -5.59 -3.01
N LEU A 56 -2.90 -5.60 -4.15
CA LEU A 56 -4.36 -5.44 -4.18
C LEU A 56 -5.04 -6.63 -3.53
N ALA A 57 -4.70 -7.87 -3.90
CA ALA A 57 -5.31 -9.06 -3.32
C ALA A 57 -5.11 -9.15 -1.80
N TYR A 58 -3.88 -8.91 -1.34
CA TYR A 58 -3.57 -8.92 0.09
C TYR A 58 -4.38 -7.86 0.84
N HIS A 59 -4.40 -6.61 0.39
CA HIS A 59 -5.09 -5.54 1.13
C HIS A 59 -6.62 -5.59 0.96
N TYR A 60 -7.11 -6.11 -0.17
CA TYR A 60 -8.53 -6.44 -0.35
C TYR A 60 -9.00 -7.45 0.69
N HIS A 61 -8.14 -8.40 1.05
CA HIS A 61 -8.38 -9.40 2.10
C HIS A 61 -8.14 -8.86 3.51
N ALA A 62 -6.95 -8.32 3.77
CA ALA A 62 -6.49 -7.91 5.11
C ALA A 62 -7.24 -6.70 5.69
N LEU A 63 -7.61 -5.74 4.84
CA LEU A 63 -8.13 -4.43 5.25
C LEU A 63 -9.62 -4.20 4.97
N PRO A 64 -10.37 -5.21 4.51
CA PRO A 64 -11.36 -5.08 3.44
C PRO A 64 -11.19 -3.79 2.62
N LEU A 65 -10.13 -3.71 1.83
CA LEU A 65 -9.92 -2.57 0.94
C LEU A 65 -11.03 -2.51 -0.11
N ARG A 66 -11.86 -1.48 -0.05
CA ARG A 66 -13.02 -1.27 -0.96
C ARG A 66 -12.99 0.05 -1.72
N TYR A 67 -12.10 0.96 -1.35
CA TYR A 67 -11.90 2.24 -2.04
C TYR A 67 -10.41 2.53 -2.22
N LEU A 68 -9.95 2.64 -3.46
CA LEU A 68 -8.57 2.98 -3.79
C LEU A 68 -8.53 4.24 -4.66
N VAL A 69 -7.79 5.23 -4.20
CA VAL A 69 -7.32 6.32 -5.06
C VAL A 69 -5.88 5.97 -5.42
N ILE A 70 -5.63 5.76 -6.71
CA ILE A 70 -4.32 5.40 -7.23
C ILE A 70 -3.87 6.45 -8.24
N SER A 71 -2.69 7.01 -8.06
CA SER A 71 -2.06 7.86 -9.05
C SER A 71 -0.95 7.13 -9.80
N VAL A 72 -0.97 7.23 -11.13
CA VAL A 72 0.05 6.68 -12.01
C VAL A 72 1.07 7.78 -12.34
N ASP A 73 2.35 7.53 -12.06
CA ASP A 73 3.42 8.45 -12.42
C ASP A 73 3.46 8.62 -13.96
N PRO A 74 3.55 9.85 -14.50
CA PRO A 74 3.59 10.08 -15.94
C PRO A 74 4.77 9.43 -16.66
N ARG A 75 5.78 8.97 -15.92
CA ARG A 75 6.93 8.23 -16.46
C ARG A 75 6.70 6.72 -16.50
N SER A 76 5.56 6.23 -16.00
CA SER A 76 5.22 4.82 -16.08
C SER A 76 5.13 4.40 -17.55
N GLN A 77 5.78 3.29 -17.87
CA GLN A 77 5.81 2.70 -19.21
C GLN A 77 4.57 1.85 -19.48
N LYS A 78 3.97 1.25 -18.44
CA LYS A 78 2.77 0.41 -18.55
C LYS A 78 1.66 0.95 -17.65
N SER A 79 0.44 1.06 -18.19
CA SER A 79 -0.73 1.39 -17.37
C SER A 79 -1.10 0.22 -16.45
N PRO A 80 -1.52 0.47 -15.19
CA PRO A 80 -2.09 -0.56 -14.33
C PRO A 80 -3.58 -0.83 -14.56
N SER A 81 -4.28 -0.12 -15.46
CA SER A 81 -5.75 -0.16 -15.54
C SER A 81 -6.34 -1.56 -15.69
N GLU A 82 -5.76 -2.42 -16.54
CA GLU A 82 -6.22 -3.82 -16.68
C GLU A 82 -6.12 -4.61 -15.36
N ILE A 83 -5.08 -4.35 -14.57
CA ILE A 83 -4.92 -4.96 -13.24
C ILE A 83 -6.04 -4.46 -12.31
N LEU A 84 -6.32 -3.16 -12.35
CA LEU A 84 -7.31 -2.50 -11.51
C LEU A 84 -8.74 -2.93 -11.87
N ASP A 85 -9.05 -3.09 -13.16
CA ASP A 85 -10.37 -3.48 -13.65
C ASP A 85 -10.83 -4.82 -13.07
N ARG A 86 -9.92 -5.77 -12.89
CA ARG A 86 -10.22 -7.05 -12.22
C ARG A 86 -10.80 -6.88 -10.82
N PHE A 87 -10.35 -5.87 -10.08
CA PHE A 87 -10.84 -5.55 -8.73
C PHE A 87 -12.08 -4.64 -8.78
N ARG A 88 -12.20 -3.77 -9.78
CA ARG A 88 -13.46 -3.05 -10.06
C ARG A 88 -14.61 -4.02 -10.31
N ASP A 89 -14.35 -5.10 -11.04
CA ASP A 89 -15.31 -6.18 -11.29
C ASP A 89 -15.71 -6.93 -10.00
N GLN A 90 -14.92 -6.83 -8.92
CA GLN A 90 -15.29 -7.34 -7.59
C GLN A 90 -16.07 -6.31 -6.76
N GLY A 91 -16.39 -5.15 -7.34
CA GLY A 91 -17.08 -4.04 -6.70
C GLY A 91 -16.16 -3.00 -6.07
N MET A 92 -14.84 -3.18 -6.08
CA MET A 92 -13.91 -2.21 -5.49
C MET A 92 -13.98 -0.87 -6.24
N ILE A 93 -14.12 0.22 -5.52
CA ILE A 93 -14.10 1.56 -6.12
C ILE A 93 -12.65 1.95 -6.34
N ILE A 94 -12.27 2.17 -7.59
CA ILE A 94 -10.90 2.55 -7.95
C ILE A 94 -10.91 3.81 -8.79
N VAL A 95 -10.39 4.88 -8.22
CA VAL A 95 -10.23 6.18 -8.86
C VAL A 95 -8.78 6.31 -9.33
N GLU A 96 -8.59 6.30 -10.64
CA GLU A 96 -7.27 6.50 -11.26
C GLU A 96 -7.02 8.00 -11.45
N TRP A 97 -5.94 8.50 -10.86
CA TRP A 97 -5.49 9.88 -10.96
C TRP A 97 -4.21 10.01 -11.77
N SER A 98 -4.11 11.16 -12.43
CA SER A 98 -2.87 11.70 -12.96
C SER A 98 -2.40 12.86 -12.09
N ASP A 99 -1.21 13.39 -12.36
CA ASP A 99 -0.72 14.57 -11.65
C ASP A 99 -1.66 15.78 -11.78
N TYR A 100 -2.42 15.90 -12.87
CA TYR A 100 -3.40 16.98 -13.06
C TYR A 100 -4.50 17.02 -12.01
N ASN A 101 -4.76 15.90 -11.32
CA ASN A 101 -5.82 15.81 -10.31
C ASN A 101 -5.40 16.41 -8.96
N PHE A 102 -4.10 16.52 -8.67
CA PHE A 102 -3.64 16.93 -7.34
C PHE A 102 -2.47 17.92 -7.35
N THR A 103 -1.91 18.25 -8.50
CA THR A 103 -0.85 19.25 -8.61
C THR A 103 -1.01 20.08 -9.88
N ASP A 104 -0.63 21.34 -9.79
CA ASP A 104 -0.38 22.14 -10.98
C ASP A 104 0.98 21.75 -11.57
N TRP A 105 0.95 20.97 -12.65
CA TRP A 105 2.17 20.42 -13.27
C TRP A 105 3.07 21.52 -13.86
N GLU A 106 2.49 22.66 -14.25
CA GLU A 106 3.21 23.80 -14.83
C GLU A 106 4.16 24.45 -13.82
N GLN A 107 3.86 24.30 -12.52
CA GLN A 107 4.67 24.85 -11.43
C GLN A 107 5.87 23.97 -11.05
N LEU A 108 6.00 22.77 -11.64
CA LEU A 108 7.09 21.86 -11.30
C LEU A 108 8.37 22.23 -12.07
N PRO A 109 9.50 22.48 -11.36
CA PRO A 109 10.74 22.86 -12.00
C PRO A 109 11.29 21.72 -12.91
N PRO A 110 12.01 22.06 -13.99
CA PRO A 110 12.62 21.08 -14.88
C PRO A 110 13.53 20.08 -14.13
N THR A 111 13.47 18.81 -14.51
CA THR A 111 14.11 17.66 -13.81
C THR A 111 15.61 17.50 -14.05
N ALA A 112 16.33 18.58 -14.39
CA ALA A 112 17.71 18.49 -14.88
C ALA A 112 18.72 17.96 -13.84
N SER A 113 18.50 18.17 -12.53
CA SER A 113 19.40 17.69 -11.47
C SER A 113 18.77 16.62 -10.59
N ARG A 114 19.61 15.78 -9.95
CA ARG A 114 19.15 14.76 -8.98
C ARG A 114 18.32 15.36 -7.85
N ASP A 115 18.76 16.47 -7.28
CA ASP A 115 18.07 17.10 -6.16
C ASP A 115 16.70 17.64 -6.57
N LYS A 116 16.60 18.23 -7.78
CA LYS A 116 15.31 18.65 -8.35
C LYS A 116 14.37 17.47 -8.56
N ARG A 117 14.87 16.32 -9.01
CA ARG A 117 14.06 15.08 -9.14
C ARG A 117 13.57 14.57 -7.80
N ILE A 118 14.43 14.54 -6.78
CA ILE A 118 14.05 14.14 -5.42
C ILE A 118 13.01 15.10 -4.83
N TRP A 119 13.23 16.40 -4.97
CA TRP A 119 12.30 17.42 -4.52
C TRP A 119 10.94 17.26 -5.21
N ARG A 120 10.93 17.11 -6.54
CA ARG A 120 9.69 16.92 -7.32
C ARG A 120 8.93 15.68 -6.88
N HIS A 121 9.63 14.57 -6.68
CA HIS A 121 9.01 13.34 -6.18
C HIS A 121 8.38 13.55 -4.79
N ARG A 122 9.08 14.21 -3.86
CA ARG A 122 8.54 14.50 -2.52
C ARG A 122 7.35 15.46 -2.57
N TYR A 123 7.42 16.49 -3.41
CA TYR A 123 6.33 17.43 -3.63
C TYR A 123 5.09 16.72 -4.17
N ARG A 124 5.25 15.89 -5.20
CA ARG A 124 4.15 15.09 -5.79
C ARG A 124 3.53 14.14 -4.77
N GLN A 125 4.35 13.39 -4.02
CA GLN A 125 3.85 12.53 -2.95
C GLN A 125 3.01 13.32 -1.94
N ARG A 126 3.54 14.44 -1.43
CA ARG A 126 2.82 15.29 -0.49
C ARG A 126 1.47 15.73 -1.03
N ARG A 127 1.45 16.32 -2.23
CA ARG A 127 0.23 16.83 -2.86
C ARG A 127 -0.79 15.74 -3.14
N PHE A 128 -0.32 14.57 -3.60
CA PHE A 128 -1.17 13.41 -3.82
C PHE A 128 -1.85 12.95 -2.54
N TYR A 129 -1.11 12.75 -1.44
CA TYR A 129 -1.70 12.28 -0.19
C TYR A 129 -2.64 13.30 0.43
N GLU A 130 -2.31 14.59 0.34
CA GLU A 130 -3.19 15.71 0.75
C GLU A 130 -4.54 15.65 0.01
N ALA A 131 -4.51 15.61 -1.32
CA ALA A 131 -5.71 15.52 -2.15
C ALA A 131 -6.48 14.21 -1.93
N CYS A 132 -5.77 13.08 -1.84
CA CYS A 132 -6.39 11.77 -1.66
C CYS A 132 -7.12 11.64 -0.32
N MET A 133 -6.50 12.04 0.80
CA MET A 133 -7.16 12.03 2.11
C MET A 133 -8.41 12.92 2.12
N THR A 134 -8.30 14.07 1.48
CA THR A 134 -9.38 15.03 1.38
C THR A 134 -10.55 14.48 0.56
N HIS A 135 -10.25 13.87 -0.58
CA HIS A 135 -11.21 13.15 -1.41
C HIS A 135 -11.91 12.05 -0.62
N LEU A 136 -11.15 11.19 0.06
CA LEU A 136 -11.69 10.08 0.84
C LEU A 136 -12.52 10.56 2.04
N HIS A 137 -12.14 11.67 2.68
CA HIS A 137 -12.95 12.32 3.72
C HIS A 137 -14.32 12.74 3.18
N HIS A 138 -14.36 13.40 2.02
CA HIS A 138 -15.61 13.82 1.38
C HIS A 138 -16.45 12.64 0.86
N ALA A 139 -15.79 11.55 0.45
CA ALA A 139 -16.44 10.30 0.09
C ALA A 139 -16.94 9.50 1.31
N ASN A 140 -16.92 10.07 2.53
CA ASN A 140 -17.32 9.46 3.80
C ASN A 140 -16.57 8.16 4.10
N ARG A 141 -15.25 8.15 3.91
CA ARG A 141 -14.38 7.02 4.26
C ARG A 141 -13.72 7.21 5.64
N THR A 142 -13.20 6.12 6.19
CA THR A 142 -12.57 6.08 7.52
C THR A 142 -11.09 5.67 7.41
N TRP A 143 -10.72 4.47 7.84
CA TRP A 143 -9.35 3.96 7.85
C TRP A 143 -8.77 3.91 6.45
N THR A 144 -7.72 4.71 6.24
CA THR A 144 -7.01 4.87 4.97
C THR A 144 -5.55 4.53 5.16
N VAL A 145 -5.05 3.57 4.39
CA VAL A 145 -3.63 3.18 4.39
C VAL A 145 -2.81 3.95 3.36
N MET A 146 -1.57 4.25 3.72
CA MET A 146 -0.59 4.94 2.85
C MET A 146 0.67 4.09 2.75
N LEU A 147 0.55 3.00 2.02
CA LEU A 147 1.63 2.04 1.76
C LEU A 147 2.11 2.16 0.32
N ASP A 148 3.38 1.86 0.11
CA ASP A 148 3.91 1.68 -1.24
C ASP A 148 3.55 0.27 -1.77
N ALA A 149 3.61 0.04 -3.08
CA ALA A 149 3.28 -1.26 -3.69
C ALA A 149 4.24 -2.40 -3.26
N ASP A 150 5.36 -2.06 -2.63
CA ASP A 150 6.33 -2.99 -2.04
C ASP A 150 6.16 -3.16 -0.52
N GLU A 151 5.06 -2.68 0.04
CA GLU A 151 4.78 -2.67 1.48
C GLU A 151 3.44 -3.31 1.83
N PHE A 152 3.44 -4.17 2.85
CA PHE A 152 2.26 -4.90 3.31
C PHE A 152 2.03 -4.68 4.81
N LEU A 153 0.79 -4.41 5.22
CA LEU A 153 0.48 -4.20 6.64
C LEU A 153 0.51 -5.53 7.40
N GLY A 154 1.22 -5.61 8.51
CA GLY A 154 1.23 -6.74 9.45
C GLY A 154 1.13 -6.28 10.91
N LEU A 155 1.47 -7.17 11.84
CA LEU A 155 1.50 -6.90 13.28
C LEU A 155 2.93 -6.96 13.80
N ALA A 156 3.28 -6.04 14.70
CA ALA A 156 4.54 -6.07 15.41
C ALA A 156 4.59 -7.29 16.34
N LYS A 157 5.76 -7.94 16.38
CA LYS A 157 6.05 -9.27 16.95
C LYS A 157 5.94 -9.40 18.50
N GLU A 158 5.15 -8.56 19.18
CA GLU A 158 4.97 -8.67 20.64
C GLU A 158 3.96 -9.76 21.05
N THR A 159 3.44 -10.52 20.07
CA THR A 159 2.49 -11.62 20.25
C THR A 159 3.12 -12.94 19.77
N PRO A 160 2.78 -14.12 20.35
CA PRO A 160 3.23 -15.41 19.83
C PRO A 160 2.96 -15.54 18.32
N GLN A 161 3.99 -15.95 17.56
CA GLN A 161 3.94 -15.95 16.08
C GLN A 161 2.77 -16.75 15.52
N ASN A 162 2.42 -17.89 16.14
CA ASN A 162 1.33 -18.75 15.67
C ASN A 162 -0.03 -18.06 15.77
N THR A 163 -0.32 -17.41 16.91
CA THR A 163 -1.57 -16.63 17.10
C THR A 163 -1.64 -15.44 16.16
N THR A 164 -0.49 -14.81 15.90
CA THR A 164 -0.40 -13.64 15.01
C THR A 164 -0.66 -14.03 13.56
N LYS A 165 -0.09 -15.17 13.11
CA LYS A 165 -0.32 -15.71 11.77
C LYS A 165 -1.79 -16.05 11.56
N GLU A 166 -2.40 -16.78 12.50
CA GLU A 166 -3.82 -17.14 12.39
C GLU A 166 -4.72 -15.90 12.29
N LEU A 167 -4.50 -14.91 13.17
CA LEU A 167 -5.25 -13.66 13.15
C LEU A 167 -5.13 -12.93 11.80
N VAL A 168 -3.90 -12.71 11.32
CA VAL A 168 -3.64 -11.93 10.10
C VAL A 168 -3.98 -12.67 8.81
N SER A 169 -4.14 -13.98 8.89
CA SER A 169 -4.66 -14.76 7.76
C SER A 169 -6.13 -14.51 7.51
N LYS A 170 -6.91 -14.04 8.48
CA LYS A 170 -8.37 -13.88 8.34
C LYS A 170 -8.73 -12.58 7.62
N GLU A 171 -9.81 -12.62 6.82
CA GLU A 171 -10.34 -11.43 6.14
C GLU A 171 -10.67 -10.33 7.16
N GLY A 172 -10.25 -9.11 6.87
CA GLY A 172 -10.49 -7.92 7.68
C GLY A 172 -9.96 -7.98 9.09
N TRP A 173 -8.86 -8.70 9.29
CA TRP A 173 -8.19 -8.75 10.59
C TRP A 173 -7.84 -7.35 11.09
N PHE A 174 -7.49 -6.39 10.23
CA PHE A 174 -7.08 -5.06 10.67
C PHE A 174 -8.24 -4.32 11.37
N ILE A 175 -9.40 -4.25 10.71
CA ILE A 175 -10.58 -3.57 11.24
C ILE A 175 -11.05 -4.25 12.53
N ARG A 176 -11.12 -5.59 12.52
CA ARG A 176 -11.48 -6.38 13.71
C ARG A 176 -10.50 -6.12 14.85
N TYR A 177 -9.20 -6.10 14.57
CA TYR A 177 -8.19 -5.81 15.58
C TYR A 177 -8.35 -4.41 16.19
N VAL A 178 -8.62 -3.39 15.37
CA VAL A 178 -8.89 -2.02 15.83
C VAL A 178 -10.13 -1.96 16.72
N GLN A 179 -11.19 -2.68 16.36
CA GLN A 179 -12.44 -2.76 17.13
C GLN A 179 -12.24 -3.53 18.45
N ASP A 180 -11.70 -4.73 18.39
CA ASP A 180 -11.51 -5.65 19.53
C ASP A 180 -10.56 -5.09 20.60
N ASN A 181 -9.63 -4.21 20.21
CA ASN A 181 -8.67 -3.58 21.12
C ASN A 181 -9.02 -2.13 21.46
N SER A 182 -10.26 -1.68 21.17
CA SER A 182 -10.74 -0.32 21.48
C SER A 182 -9.84 0.79 20.92
N LEU A 183 -9.24 0.56 19.74
CA LEU A 183 -8.38 1.53 19.05
C LEU A 183 -9.18 2.43 18.09
N SER A 184 -10.51 2.29 18.07
CA SER A 184 -11.39 3.01 17.16
C SER A 184 -11.44 4.51 17.40
N ASP A 185 -11.01 5.00 18.57
CA ASP A 185 -10.96 6.43 18.90
C ASP A 185 -9.69 7.12 18.38
N GLU A 186 -8.67 6.37 17.98
CA GLU A 186 -7.42 6.93 17.45
C GLU A 186 -7.63 7.59 16.08
N VAL A 187 -6.92 8.69 15.83
CA VAL A 187 -6.95 9.38 14.52
C VAL A 187 -6.04 8.67 13.52
N CYS A 188 -4.94 8.09 14.01
CA CYS A 188 -3.97 7.44 13.16
C CYS A 188 -3.02 6.52 13.92
N PHE A 189 -2.50 5.55 13.17
CA PHE A 189 -1.47 4.63 13.63
C PHE A 189 -0.20 4.88 12.82
N PHE A 190 0.87 5.31 13.49
CA PHE A 190 2.21 5.40 12.89
C PHE A 190 3.02 4.15 13.20
N PHE A 191 3.38 3.39 12.19
CA PHE A 191 4.07 2.11 12.38
C PHE A 191 5.40 2.07 11.66
N ARG A 192 6.37 1.39 12.27
CA ARG A 192 7.68 1.15 11.67
C ARG A 192 7.59 0.24 10.44
N ARG A 193 8.64 0.24 9.63
CA ARG A 193 8.83 -0.76 8.57
C ARG A 193 9.85 -1.80 8.98
N ALA A 194 9.64 -3.04 8.57
CA ALA A 194 10.64 -4.10 8.63
C ALA A 194 11.11 -4.40 7.20
N MET A 195 12.41 -4.26 6.93
CA MET A 195 12.97 -4.58 5.61
C MET A 195 13.11 -6.09 5.44
N PHE A 196 12.36 -6.66 4.50
CA PHE A 196 12.49 -8.04 4.05
C PHE A 196 13.53 -8.12 2.93
N GLY A 197 14.53 -8.97 3.13
CA GLY A 197 15.59 -9.20 2.15
C GLY A 197 15.14 -10.11 1.02
N ALA A 198 16.11 -10.57 0.22
CA ALA A 198 15.85 -11.46 -0.92
C ALA A 198 16.14 -12.94 -0.58
N LYS A 199 16.31 -13.26 0.70
CA LYS A 199 16.45 -14.65 1.15
C LYS A 199 15.12 -15.36 1.02
N GLU A 200 15.05 -16.29 0.08
CA GLU A 200 13.86 -17.10 -0.19
C GLU A 200 13.71 -18.21 0.84
N ILE A 201 12.47 -18.60 1.10
CA ILE A 201 12.21 -19.88 1.78
C ILE A 201 12.46 -21.05 0.82
N PRO A 202 12.88 -22.22 1.33
CA PRO A 202 12.98 -23.42 0.51
C PRO A 202 11.63 -23.78 -0.15
N SER A 203 11.65 -24.16 -1.43
CA SER A 203 10.39 -24.43 -2.15
C SER A 203 9.56 -25.52 -1.50
N ASN A 204 10.18 -26.58 -0.97
CA ASN A 204 9.47 -27.65 -0.25
C ASN A 204 8.70 -27.16 0.98
N GLU A 205 9.20 -26.13 1.65
CA GLU A 205 8.50 -25.49 2.76
C GLU A 205 7.30 -24.69 2.27
N LEU A 206 7.45 -23.97 1.14
CA LEU A 206 6.32 -23.27 0.53
C LEU A 206 5.22 -24.25 0.05
N TYR A 207 5.61 -25.35 -0.60
CA TYR A 207 4.68 -26.40 -1.04
C TYR A 207 3.93 -27.03 0.14
N SER A 208 4.59 -27.17 1.30
CA SER A 208 3.95 -27.70 2.51
C SER A 208 2.94 -26.72 3.11
N ASP A 209 3.16 -25.42 2.97
CA ASP A 209 2.27 -24.39 3.52
C ASP A 209 1.04 -24.13 2.63
N HIS A 210 1.17 -24.36 1.31
CA HIS A 210 0.18 -24.00 0.29
C HIS A 210 -0.05 -25.10 -0.77
N PRO A 211 -0.30 -26.36 -0.39
CA PRO A 211 -0.34 -27.46 -1.35
C PRO A 211 -1.47 -27.30 -2.37
N ASP A 212 -2.66 -26.88 -1.93
CA ASP A 212 -3.85 -26.79 -2.78
C ASP A 212 -3.89 -25.48 -3.59
N GLU A 213 -3.36 -24.40 -3.01
CA GLU A 213 -3.36 -23.09 -3.65
C GLU A 213 -2.35 -23.03 -4.82
N LEU A 214 -1.27 -23.81 -4.77
CA LEU A 214 -0.23 -23.85 -5.80
C LEU A 214 -0.70 -24.40 -7.15
N ASP A 215 -1.78 -25.18 -7.17
CA ASP A 215 -2.42 -25.62 -8.42
C ASP A 215 -3.15 -24.47 -9.14
N THR A 216 -3.44 -23.38 -8.42
CA THR A 216 -4.28 -22.27 -8.88
C THR A 216 -3.50 -20.95 -9.01
N VAL A 217 -2.64 -20.68 -8.04
CA VAL A 217 -1.85 -19.46 -7.86
C VAL A 217 -0.43 -19.87 -7.53
N ASP A 218 0.52 -19.45 -8.35
CA ASP A 218 1.94 -19.70 -8.09
C ASP A 218 2.44 -18.83 -6.91
N ALA A 219 2.39 -19.40 -5.70
CA ALA A 219 2.84 -18.76 -4.47
C ALA A 219 4.32 -18.35 -4.49
N MET A 220 5.17 -18.96 -5.34
CA MET A 220 6.57 -18.55 -5.49
C MET A 220 6.70 -17.16 -6.13
N ARG A 221 5.64 -16.63 -6.74
CA ARG A 221 5.62 -15.29 -7.33
C ARG A 221 5.22 -14.21 -6.33
N LEU A 222 4.72 -14.58 -5.16
CA LEU A 222 4.21 -13.65 -4.16
C LEU A 222 5.30 -13.31 -3.14
N ASP A 223 5.70 -12.03 -3.07
CA ASP A 223 6.77 -11.56 -2.19
C ASP A 223 6.46 -11.90 -0.72
N THR A 224 5.20 -11.77 -0.31
CA THR A 224 4.73 -12.05 1.06
C THR A 224 4.89 -13.51 1.47
N LEU A 225 4.89 -14.43 0.50
CA LEU A 225 5.03 -15.87 0.74
C LEU A 225 6.48 -16.34 0.52
N ARG A 226 7.16 -15.76 -0.47
CA ARG A 226 8.50 -16.13 -0.90
C ARG A 226 9.61 -15.61 0.03
N PHE A 227 9.52 -14.35 0.45
CA PHE A 227 10.58 -13.69 1.23
C PHE A 227 10.15 -13.54 2.70
N ARG A 228 10.51 -14.49 3.56
CA ARG A 228 10.04 -14.52 4.96
C ARG A 228 11.09 -14.08 5.99
N PHE A 229 12.19 -13.52 5.53
CA PHE A 229 13.30 -13.10 6.36
C PHE A 229 13.52 -11.60 6.28
N HIS A 230 13.55 -10.94 7.45
CA HIS A 230 13.71 -9.50 7.56
C HIS A 230 14.87 -9.10 8.46
N ALA A 231 15.26 -7.84 8.34
CA ALA A 231 16.28 -7.22 9.16
C ALA A 231 15.85 -7.17 10.64
N HIS A 232 16.82 -7.21 11.57
CA HIS A 232 16.54 -6.98 12.99
C HIS A 232 15.86 -5.62 13.23
N GLN A 233 15.11 -5.50 14.33
CA GLN A 233 14.25 -4.32 14.59
C GLN A 233 15.00 -2.97 14.57
N GLN A 234 16.26 -2.96 15.01
CA GLN A 234 17.08 -1.74 15.08
C GLN A 234 17.97 -1.53 13.84
N HIS A 235 17.82 -2.36 12.80
CA HIS A 235 18.66 -2.25 11.61
C HIS A 235 18.38 -0.95 10.86
N GLU A 236 19.43 -0.25 10.45
CA GLU A 236 19.35 1.05 9.74
C GLU A 236 18.60 1.01 8.39
N LEU A 237 18.38 -0.18 7.82
CA LEU A 237 17.67 -0.39 6.57
C LEU A 237 16.16 -0.51 6.78
N ASN A 238 15.69 -0.63 8.02
CA ASN A 238 14.29 -0.42 8.36
C ASN A 238 13.96 1.04 8.06
N GLY A 239 13.31 1.27 6.92
CA GLY A 239 13.03 2.60 6.44
C GLY A 239 12.10 3.39 7.39
N PRO A 240 11.94 4.71 7.17
CA PRO A 240 11.01 5.52 7.94
C PRO A 240 9.60 4.94 7.93
N GLY A 241 8.86 5.07 9.02
CA GLY A 241 7.54 4.46 9.17
C GLY A 241 6.49 4.93 8.18
N LYS A 242 5.31 4.31 8.26
CA LYS A 242 4.11 4.62 7.48
C LYS A 242 2.92 4.82 8.41
N SER A 243 1.78 5.19 7.84
CA SER A 243 0.59 5.51 8.62
C SER A 243 -0.68 4.89 8.04
N VAL A 244 -1.58 4.52 8.96
CA VAL A 244 -3.00 4.38 8.70
C VAL A 244 -3.68 5.58 9.36
N ILE A 245 -4.62 6.23 8.68
CA ILE A 245 -5.32 7.41 9.19
C ILE A 245 -6.82 7.20 9.05
N ASP A 246 -7.58 7.49 10.09
CA ASP A 246 -9.03 7.62 9.99
C ASP A 246 -9.38 8.98 9.39
N VAL A 247 -9.68 9.00 8.09
CA VAL A 247 -9.94 10.24 7.37
C VAL A 247 -11.27 10.88 7.78
N SER A 248 -12.19 10.15 8.41
CA SER A 248 -13.45 10.71 8.91
C SER A 248 -13.23 11.73 10.03
N LYS A 249 -12.13 11.57 10.78
CA LYS A 249 -11.74 12.45 11.89
C LYS A 249 -10.92 13.65 11.45
N LEU A 250 -10.63 13.79 10.16
CA LEU A 250 -9.81 14.89 9.66
C LEU A 250 -10.47 16.26 9.73
N ARG A 251 -11.78 16.36 10.00
CA ARG A 251 -12.50 17.64 10.02
C ARG A 251 -11.80 18.72 10.87
N GLU A 252 -11.24 18.33 12.01
CA GLU A 252 -10.50 19.23 12.91
C GLU A 252 -9.06 19.51 12.45
N TYR A 253 -8.53 18.65 11.59
CA TYR A 253 -7.15 18.65 11.10
C TYR A 253 -7.02 19.08 9.63
N LEU A 254 -8.13 19.37 8.92
CA LEU A 254 -8.11 19.87 7.54
C LEU A 254 -7.17 21.08 7.38
N PRO A 255 -7.15 22.08 8.29
CA PRO A 255 -6.21 23.20 8.19
C PRO A 255 -4.72 22.81 8.36
N LEU A 256 -4.44 21.57 8.80
CA LEU A 256 -3.09 21.03 8.98
C LEU A 256 -2.67 20.14 7.80
N LEU A 257 -3.57 19.83 6.86
CA LEU A 257 -3.21 19.09 5.65
C LEU A 257 -2.22 19.86 4.77
N ASP A 258 -2.31 21.19 4.76
CA ASP A 258 -1.33 22.07 4.14
C ASP A 258 0.07 21.93 4.78
N LYS A 259 0.22 21.22 5.90
CA LYS A 259 1.48 20.97 6.61
C LYS A 259 1.99 19.52 6.48
N VAL A 260 1.37 18.69 5.64
CA VAL A 260 1.86 17.33 5.33
C VAL A 260 3.33 17.43 4.94
N SER A 261 4.22 16.88 5.77
CA SER A 261 5.66 17.05 5.54
C SER A 261 6.19 16.01 4.55
N THR A 262 5.78 14.75 4.72
CA THR A 262 6.17 13.60 3.90
C THR A 262 5.15 12.46 4.02
N VAL A 263 5.19 11.47 3.12
CA VAL A 263 4.45 10.19 3.26
C VAL A 263 4.73 9.44 4.56
N HIS A 264 5.86 9.74 5.22
CA HIS A 264 6.25 9.15 6.50
C HIS A 264 5.77 9.96 7.71
N SER A 265 5.16 11.12 7.50
CA SER A 265 4.64 12.00 8.55
C SER A 265 3.56 12.86 7.93
N VAL A 266 2.42 12.21 7.70
CA VAL A 266 1.34 12.76 6.91
C VAL A 266 0.61 13.84 7.69
N LEU A 267 0.32 13.59 8.97
CA LEU A 267 -0.16 14.62 9.89
C LEU A 267 0.83 14.83 11.02
N PRO A 268 1.03 16.07 11.48
CA PRO A 268 1.83 16.35 12.67
C PRO A 268 1.36 15.58 13.93
N ILE A 269 0.06 15.31 14.06
CA ILE A 269 -0.49 14.53 15.17
C ILE A 269 -0.10 13.04 15.10
N CYS A 270 0.20 12.55 13.91
CA CYS A 270 0.64 11.17 13.67
C CYS A 270 2.17 11.01 13.82
N GLU A 271 2.86 12.01 14.37
CA GLU A 271 4.32 11.99 14.46
C GLU A 271 4.83 10.95 15.48
N GLY A 272 5.28 9.81 14.95
CA GLY A 272 6.39 9.05 15.55
C GLY A 272 7.69 9.43 14.85
N ARG A 273 8.44 10.41 15.38
CA ARG A 273 9.72 10.84 14.75
C ARG A 273 10.84 9.79 14.77
N SER A 274 10.57 8.57 15.24
CA SER A 274 11.56 7.53 15.44
C SER A 274 11.23 6.26 14.68
N ALA A 275 12.23 5.68 14.03
CA ALA A 275 12.19 4.31 13.49
C ALA A 275 11.85 3.26 14.58
N ASN A 276 11.93 3.64 15.86
CA ASN A 276 11.56 2.84 17.03
C ASN A 276 10.14 3.14 17.55
N ALA A 277 9.23 3.70 16.75
CA ALA A 277 7.83 3.82 17.17
C ALA A 277 7.23 2.42 17.35
N THR A 278 7.27 1.92 18.59
CA THR A 278 6.70 0.65 19.04
C THR A 278 5.32 0.84 19.67
N ARG A 279 4.78 2.08 19.67
CA ARG A 279 3.50 2.38 20.32
C ARG A 279 2.34 1.57 19.74
N TRP A 280 2.37 1.35 18.42
CA TRP A 280 1.29 0.68 17.72
C TRP A 280 1.67 -0.75 17.36
N PRO A 281 0.74 -1.71 17.46
CA PRO A 281 1.00 -3.11 17.21
C PRO A 281 1.07 -3.44 15.71
N PHE A 282 1.23 -2.44 14.84
CA PHE A 282 1.30 -2.61 13.39
C PHE A 282 2.74 -2.49 12.89
N VAL A 283 3.02 -3.08 11.73
CA VAL A 283 4.31 -2.98 11.04
C VAL A 283 4.08 -3.01 9.53
N GLY A 284 4.87 -2.25 8.77
CA GLY A 284 4.91 -2.37 7.32
C GLY A 284 6.01 -3.35 6.92
N HIS A 285 5.66 -4.47 6.32
CA HIS A 285 6.63 -5.39 5.73
C HIS A 285 7.08 -4.82 4.39
N HIS A 286 8.32 -4.34 4.30
CA HIS A 286 8.88 -3.71 3.11
C HIS A 286 9.78 -4.69 2.35
N TYR A 287 9.35 -5.12 1.17
CA TYR A 287 10.04 -6.15 0.41
C TYR A 287 11.00 -5.56 -0.61
N VAL A 288 12.28 -5.96 -0.56
CA VAL A 288 13.23 -5.60 -1.63
C VAL A 288 12.92 -6.34 -2.94
N GLY A 289 12.43 -7.59 -2.84
CA GLY A 289 12.17 -8.48 -3.97
C GLY A 289 13.43 -8.99 -4.68
N SER A 290 13.25 -9.70 -5.79
CA SER A 290 14.38 -10.14 -6.64
C SER A 290 15.10 -8.96 -7.29
N TRP A 291 16.32 -9.19 -7.79
CA TRP A 291 17.05 -8.16 -8.53
C TRP A 291 16.32 -7.75 -9.80
N GLU A 292 15.73 -8.71 -10.50
CA GLU A 292 14.97 -8.50 -11.72
C GLU A 292 13.79 -7.57 -11.43
N SER A 293 13.00 -7.83 -10.39
CA SER A 293 11.92 -6.93 -9.99
C SER A 293 12.45 -5.55 -9.56
N TYR A 294 13.53 -5.52 -8.77
CA TYR A 294 14.11 -4.28 -8.25
C TYR A 294 14.68 -3.36 -9.33
N SER A 295 15.27 -3.95 -10.38
CA SER A 295 15.98 -3.23 -11.45
C SER A 295 15.08 -2.70 -12.55
N LEU A 296 13.87 -3.24 -12.72
CA LEU A 296 12.88 -2.77 -13.69
C LEU A 296 12.35 -1.35 -13.38
N ARG A 297 12.44 -0.90 -12.12
CA ARG A 297 11.94 0.41 -11.69
C ARG A 297 12.90 1.56 -12.02
N ASP A 298 12.47 2.53 -12.83
CA ASP A 298 13.20 3.78 -13.06
C ASP A 298 12.96 4.83 -11.94
N ASP A 299 13.44 4.51 -10.73
CA ASP A 299 13.27 5.38 -9.56
C ASP A 299 14.07 6.70 -9.72
N PRO A 300 13.40 7.87 -9.75
CA PRO A 300 14.05 9.15 -9.99
C PRO A 300 15.03 9.57 -8.88
N ARG A 301 14.90 8.97 -7.67
CA ARG A 301 15.67 9.35 -6.49
C ARG A 301 17.08 8.78 -6.50
N LYS A 302 17.24 7.60 -7.11
CA LYS A 302 18.50 6.86 -7.14
C LYS A 302 18.55 6.00 -8.40
N LYS A 303 19.67 6.02 -9.13
CA LYS A 303 19.97 4.93 -10.06
C LYS A 303 19.99 3.64 -9.24
N ARG A 304 19.02 2.76 -9.49
CA ARG A 304 18.99 1.42 -8.91
C ARG A 304 20.28 0.72 -9.35
N SER A 305 21.03 0.20 -8.40
CA SER A 305 22.31 -0.45 -8.65
C SER A 305 22.31 -1.82 -8.00
N ARG A 306 23.06 -2.75 -8.60
CA ARG A 306 23.21 -4.11 -8.08
C ARG A 306 23.72 -4.08 -6.65
N LYS A 307 24.77 -3.29 -6.39
CA LYS A 307 25.31 -3.07 -5.04
C LYS A 307 24.25 -2.62 -4.02
N GLY A 308 23.41 -1.64 -4.38
CA GLY A 308 22.37 -1.14 -3.47
C GLY A 308 21.22 -2.12 -3.26
N TRP A 309 20.96 -3.00 -4.22
CA TRP A 309 20.07 -4.14 -4.02
C TRP A 309 20.71 -5.19 -3.12
N GLU A 310 21.96 -5.60 -3.36
CA GLU A 310 22.67 -6.61 -2.57
C GLU A 310 22.72 -6.25 -1.08
N GLU A 311 23.00 -4.98 -0.76
CA GLU A 311 22.98 -4.46 0.62
C GLU A 311 21.61 -4.65 1.31
N ARG A 312 20.51 -4.49 0.58
CA ARG A 312 19.14 -4.68 1.11
C ARG A 312 18.72 -6.14 1.08
N ALA A 313 19.12 -6.86 0.05
CA ALA A 313 18.82 -8.27 -0.18
C ALA A 313 19.50 -9.17 0.85
N SER A 314 20.65 -8.75 1.38
CA SER A 314 21.41 -9.50 2.38
C SER A 314 20.82 -9.46 3.78
N VAL A 315 19.83 -8.60 4.07
CA VAL A 315 19.14 -8.67 5.36
C VAL A 315 18.31 -9.95 5.42
N GLY A 316 18.20 -10.58 6.59
CA GLY A 316 17.38 -11.80 6.67
C GLY A 316 17.64 -12.67 7.88
N ASP A 317 18.06 -12.08 8.98
CA ASP A 317 18.41 -12.82 10.18
C ASP A 317 17.15 -13.22 10.98
N MET A 318 16.03 -12.51 10.79
CA MET A 318 14.79 -12.73 11.51
C MET A 318 13.71 -13.31 10.60
N ARG A 319 13.26 -14.53 10.92
CA ARG A 319 12.12 -15.15 10.24
C ARG A 319 10.78 -14.59 10.75
N ASN A 320 9.87 -14.32 9.81
CA ASN A 320 8.50 -13.90 10.07
C ASN A 320 7.54 -14.49 9.02
N ASP A 321 6.70 -15.44 9.45
CA ASP A 321 5.69 -16.11 8.64
C ASP A 321 4.28 -15.53 8.82
N GLN A 322 4.14 -14.36 9.46
CA GLN A 322 2.83 -13.83 9.84
C GLN A 322 1.89 -13.68 8.64
N LEU A 323 2.41 -13.21 7.51
CA LEU A 323 1.59 -13.00 6.33
C LEU A 323 1.34 -14.31 5.57
N SER A 324 2.03 -15.42 5.86
CA SER A 324 1.96 -16.54 4.93
C SER A 324 0.59 -17.20 4.81
N GLY A 325 -0.29 -17.10 5.81
CA GLY A 325 -1.59 -17.76 5.74
C GLY A 325 -2.68 -17.01 4.96
N TRP A 326 -2.45 -15.77 4.49
CA TRP A 326 -3.51 -14.98 3.85
C TRP A 326 -4.02 -15.61 2.55
N LEU A 327 -3.14 -16.21 1.74
CA LEU A 327 -3.49 -16.75 0.42
C LEU A 327 -4.54 -17.86 0.51
N LYS A 328 -4.40 -18.74 1.50
CA LYS A 328 -5.34 -19.84 1.74
C LYS A 328 -6.76 -19.32 2.02
N GLU A 329 -6.87 -18.35 2.92
CA GLU A 329 -8.16 -17.77 3.28
C GLU A 329 -8.73 -16.92 2.14
N PHE A 330 -7.88 -16.26 1.35
CA PHE A 330 -8.28 -15.54 0.15
C PHE A 330 -8.84 -16.46 -0.94
N VAL A 331 -8.17 -17.59 -1.21
CA VAL A 331 -8.66 -18.61 -2.16
C VAL A 331 -9.96 -19.24 -1.65
N ALA A 332 -10.07 -19.52 -0.34
CA ALA A 332 -11.30 -20.03 0.26
C ALA A 332 -12.47 -19.05 0.12
N LEU A 333 -12.22 -17.74 0.24
CA LEU A 333 -13.24 -16.69 0.13
C LEU A 333 -13.71 -16.47 -1.31
N HIS A 334 -12.78 -16.42 -2.27
CA HIS A 334 -13.10 -16.06 -3.66
C HIS A 334 -13.33 -17.26 -4.57
N GLY A 335 -12.89 -18.45 -4.17
CA GLY A 335 -12.77 -19.61 -5.03
C GLY A 335 -11.49 -19.56 -5.89
N PRO A 336 -10.98 -20.73 -6.31
CA PRO A 336 -9.69 -20.85 -6.99
C PRO A 336 -9.64 -20.09 -8.32
N GLU A 337 -10.63 -20.29 -9.19
CA GLU A 337 -10.67 -19.65 -10.52
C GLU A 337 -10.57 -18.11 -10.41
N ARG A 338 -11.33 -17.53 -9.49
CA ARG A 338 -11.34 -16.09 -9.27
C ARG A 338 -10.05 -15.59 -8.62
N ALA A 339 -9.51 -16.32 -7.65
CA ALA A 339 -8.22 -15.98 -7.05
C ALA A 339 -7.10 -15.98 -8.11
N SER A 340 -7.10 -16.95 -9.04
CA SER A 340 -6.18 -17.02 -10.17
C SER A 340 -6.31 -15.78 -11.08
N VAL A 341 -7.55 -15.38 -11.40
CA VAL A 341 -7.80 -14.15 -12.20
C VAL A 341 -7.27 -12.91 -11.48
N LEU A 342 -7.57 -12.74 -10.18
CA LEU A 342 -7.16 -11.56 -9.41
C LEU A 342 -5.63 -11.48 -9.22
N LEU A 343 -4.97 -12.62 -9.11
CA LEU A 343 -3.50 -12.72 -8.96
C LEU A 343 -2.77 -12.97 -10.28
N HIS A 344 -3.47 -12.93 -11.42
CA HIS A 344 -2.84 -13.06 -12.72
C HIS A 344 -1.74 -11.99 -12.91
N GLU A 345 -0.58 -12.42 -13.42
CA GLU A 345 0.66 -11.65 -13.55
C GLU A 345 1.30 -11.13 -12.24
N ALA A 346 0.85 -11.58 -11.05
CA ALA A 346 1.53 -11.24 -9.80
C ALA A 346 2.99 -11.74 -9.82
N GLY A 347 3.93 -10.87 -9.47
CA GLY A 347 5.36 -11.14 -9.38
C GLY A 347 6.02 -11.60 -10.69
N LEU A 348 7.32 -11.87 -10.59
CA LEU A 348 8.09 -12.50 -11.66
C LEU A 348 8.08 -14.02 -11.48
N SER A 349 8.03 -14.73 -12.61
CA SER A 349 8.31 -16.17 -12.61
C SER A 349 9.70 -16.43 -12.00
N PRO A 350 9.89 -17.50 -11.22
CA PRO A 350 11.20 -17.89 -10.71
C PRO A 350 12.27 -18.06 -11.80
N ASP A 351 11.86 -18.40 -13.01
CA ASP A 351 12.73 -18.60 -14.18
C ASP A 351 13.02 -17.31 -14.96
N TYR A 352 12.42 -16.19 -14.57
CA TYR A 352 12.66 -14.91 -15.22
C TYR A 352 14.13 -14.50 -15.05
N ARG A 353 14.83 -14.35 -16.17
CA ARG A 353 16.17 -13.77 -16.25
C ARG A 353 16.06 -12.48 -17.04
N SER A 354 16.55 -11.37 -16.48
CA SER A 354 16.73 -10.14 -17.27
C SER A 354 17.72 -10.42 -18.40
N ALA A 355 17.32 -10.13 -19.63
CA ALA A 355 18.14 -10.32 -20.83
C ALA A 355 19.43 -9.50 -20.82
#